data_AF-A0AA36NE83-F1
#
_entry.id   AF-A0AA36NE83-F1
#
_cell.length_a   1.000
_cell.length_b   1.000
_cell.length_c   1.000
_cell.angle_alpha   90.00
_cell.angle_beta   90.00
_cell.angle_gamma   90.00
#
_symmetry.space_group_name_H-M   'P 1'
#
loop_
_entity.id
_entity.type
_entity.pdbx_description
1 polymer ?
#
loop_
_entity_poly.entity_id
_entity_poly.type
_entity_poly.pdbx_seq_one_letter_code
_entity_poly.pdbx_strand_id
1 'polypeptide(L)'
;MAEAEISNDVPAGLPDATRLGAAAQQMLALPEAEREEAFSTVFKLVHNILGDLENLKKRRVKKANETFHRKVGRHGCALDFLRAVGFQDADDEEAADGKGALLHMPVAYTLRLTDAHHILAQAAKEASLPVPAMPGSSFNPCASMVQAVDTTRSAKAPDAWKSQADTLRDEVRKRERELREEVESAPAVALHPAAFWLSAGRRLEEVIREAEAAAEAEEKAADNHLLKEQVASAKMAISGGGTFESADKKRLQQLQRAKAYKSCVLRIVCPDKSVLQ
;
A
#
# COMPACT_ATOMS: atom_id res chain seq x y z
N MET A 1 -2.22 18.15 -30.53
CA MET A 1 -1.40 17.10 -29.91
C MET A 1 -2.37 16.18 -29.20
N ALA A 2 -2.50 14.92 -29.60
CA ALA A 2 -3.42 13.99 -28.94
C ALA A 2 -2.89 13.70 -27.52
N GLU A 3 -3.70 13.95 -26.49
CA GLU A 3 -3.34 13.71 -25.10
C GLU A 3 -3.31 12.20 -24.81
N ALA A 4 -2.44 11.78 -23.89
CA ALA A 4 -2.32 10.38 -23.49
C ALA A 4 -3.47 9.99 -22.56
N GLU A 5 -4.54 9.43 -23.11
CA GLU A 5 -5.69 9.03 -22.30
C GLU A 5 -5.37 7.75 -21.51
N ILE A 6 -5.54 7.81 -20.18
CA ILE A 6 -5.47 6.67 -19.27
C ILE A 6 -6.87 6.49 -18.71
N SER A 7 -7.49 5.35 -18.99
CA SER A 7 -8.82 5.04 -18.47
C SER A 7 -8.71 3.97 -17.39
N ASN A 8 -9.50 4.13 -16.32
CA ASN A 8 -9.76 3.08 -15.34
C ASN A 8 -11.04 2.30 -15.65
N ASP A 9 -11.87 2.83 -16.54
CA ASP A 9 -13.08 2.19 -17.06
C ASP A 9 -12.79 1.51 -18.41
N VAL A 10 -13.63 0.54 -18.78
CA VAL A 10 -13.47 -0.22 -20.03
C VAL A 10 -13.64 0.73 -21.23
N PRO A 11 -12.61 0.93 -22.06
CA PRO A 11 -12.72 1.81 -23.23
C PRO A 11 -13.72 1.29 -24.26
N ALA A 12 -14.45 2.21 -24.90
CA ALA A 12 -15.35 1.85 -25.99
C ALA A 12 -14.59 1.23 -27.17
N GLY A 13 -15.08 0.09 -27.67
CA GLY A 13 -14.46 -0.62 -28.81
C GLY A 13 -13.30 -1.55 -28.44
N LEU A 14 -12.99 -1.74 -27.15
CA LEU A 14 -12.05 -2.76 -26.74
C LEU A 14 -12.63 -4.16 -27.03
N PRO A 15 -11.90 -5.07 -27.70
CA PRO A 15 -12.37 -6.44 -27.96
C PRO A 15 -12.63 -7.21 -26.66
N ASP A 16 -13.39 -8.30 -26.70
CA ASP A 16 -13.63 -9.15 -25.51
C ASP A 16 -12.32 -9.74 -24.93
N ALA A 17 -12.26 -9.87 -23.60
CA ALA A 17 -11.12 -10.41 -22.85
C ALA A 17 -10.73 -11.83 -23.26
N THR A 18 -11.71 -12.63 -23.66
CA THR A 18 -11.49 -14.00 -24.13
C THR A 18 -10.55 -14.07 -25.34
N ARG A 19 -10.51 -13.00 -26.15
CA ARG A 19 -9.62 -12.92 -27.32
C ARG A 19 -8.14 -12.88 -26.95
N LEU A 20 -7.77 -12.36 -25.78
CA LEU A 20 -6.39 -12.39 -25.30
C LEU A 20 -5.91 -13.82 -25.07
N GLY A 21 -6.74 -14.64 -24.40
CA GLY A 21 -6.43 -16.04 -24.15
C GLY A 21 -6.33 -16.84 -25.45
N ALA A 22 -7.28 -16.65 -26.37
CA ALA A 22 -7.26 -17.32 -27.67
C ALA A 22 -6.01 -16.96 -28.50
N ALA A 23 -5.67 -15.66 -28.58
CA ALA A 23 -4.49 -15.22 -29.33
C ALA A 23 -3.18 -15.70 -28.69
N ALA A 24 -3.07 -15.68 -27.37
CA ALA A 24 -1.91 -16.22 -26.66
C ALA A 24 -1.73 -17.72 -26.90
N GLN A 25 -2.82 -18.50 -26.90
CA GLN A 25 -2.78 -19.93 -27.22
C GLN A 25 -2.38 -20.17 -28.68
N GLN A 26 -2.83 -19.35 -29.62
CA GLN A 26 -2.38 -19.43 -31.01
C GLN A 26 -0.90 -19.09 -31.18
N MET A 27 -0.34 -18.19 -30.35
CA MET A 27 1.10 -17.94 -30.35
C MET A 27 1.92 -19.15 -29.90
N LEU A 28 1.36 -20.05 -29.08
CA LEU A 28 2.02 -21.31 -28.72
C LEU A 28 2.13 -22.29 -29.89
N ALA A 29 1.34 -22.13 -30.94
CA ALA A 29 1.45 -22.96 -32.15
C ALA A 29 2.63 -22.55 -33.05
N LEU A 30 3.31 -21.42 -32.76
CA LEU A 30 4.48 -20.98 -33.54
C LEU A 30 5.68 -21.91 -33.34
N PRO A 31 6.60 -22.01 -34.33
CA PRO A 31 7.87 -22.72 -34.17
C PRO A 31 8.68 -22.16 -32.99
N GLU A 32 9.43 -23.03 -32.30
CA GLU A 32 10.10 -22.70 -31.03
C GLU A 32 10.98 -21.44 -31.10
N ALA A 33 11.83 -21.34 -32.13
CA ALA A 33 12.72 -20.19 -32.32
C ALA A 33 11.96 -18.87 -32.54
N GLU A 34 10.83 -18.91 -33.25
CA GLU A 34 10.02 -17.72 -33.54
C GLU A 34 9.13 -17.36 -32.34
N ARG A 35 8.69 -18.37 -31.59
CA ARG A 35 7.85 -18.24 -30.40
C ARG A 35 8.58 -17.45 -29.33
N GLU A 36 9.82 -17.80 -28.99
CA GLU A 36 10.59 -17.08 -27.97
C GLU A 36 10.77 -15.60 -28.34
N GLU A 37 11.14 -15.31 -29.59
CA GLU A 37 11.32 -13.93 -30.05
C GLU A 37 10.01 -13.14 -30.02
N ALA A 38 8.90 -13.75 -30.42
CA ALA A 38 7.58 -13.13 -30.41
C ALA A 38 7.13 -12.82 -28.99
N PHE A 39 7.15 -13.80 -28.08
CA PHE A 39 6.77 -13.62 -26.68
C PHE A 39 7.65 -12.56 -26.00
N SER A 40 8.98 -12.64 -26.15
CA SER A 40 9.91 -11.66 -25.59
C SER A 40 9.61 -10.24 -26.05
N THR A 41 9.28 -10.06 -27.33
CA THR A 41 8.98 -8.74 -27.90
C THR A 41 7.63 -8.21 -27.43
N VAL A 42 6.59 -9.06 -27.38
CA VAL A 42 5.26 -8.67 -26.89
C VAL A 42 5.33 -8.32 -25.40
N PHE A 43 6.03 -9.11 -24.58
CA PHE A 43 6.27 -8.78 -23.17
C PHE A 43 6.93 -7.41 -23.03
N LYS A 44 8.00 -7.14 -23.79
CA LYS A 44 8.68 -5.84 -23.74
C LYS A 44 7.75 -4.68 -24.09
N LEU A 45 6.88 -4.83 -25.09
CA LEU A 45 5.93 -3.79 -25.45
C LEU A 45 4.94 -3.50 -24.32
N VAL A 46 4.30 -4.55 -23.78
CA VAL A 46 3.35 -4.42 -22.66
C VAL A 46 4.04 -3.87 -21.41
N HIS A 47 5.25 -4.35 -21.09
CA HIS A 47 6.04 -3.92 -19.93
C HIS A 47 6.49 -2.46 -20.03
N ASN A 48 6.95 -2.04 -21.21
CA ASN A 48 7.35 -0.65 -21.45
C ASN A 48 6.18 0.31 -21.23
N ILE A 49 4.98 -0.08 -21.63
CA ILE A 49 3.76 0.73 -21.40
C ILE A 49 3.37 0.72 -19.93
N LEU A 50 3.33 -0.46 -19.28
CA LEU A 50 3.00 -0.57 -17.85
C LEU A 50 3.99 0.17 -16.95
N GLY A 51 5.26 0.28 -17.35
CA GLY A 51 6.26 1.04 -16.62
C GLY A 51 6.10 2.57 -16.73
N ASP A 52 5.40 3.05 -17.76
CA ASP A 52 5.26 4.48 -18.05
C ASP A 52 4.03 4.70 -18.95
N LEU A 53 2.86 4.75 -18.30
CA LEU A 53 1.58 4.78 -19.01
C LEU A 53 1.46 6.07 -19.83
N GLU A 54 1.86 7.23 -19.33
CA GLU A 54 1.66 8.54 -19.99
C GLU A 54 2.48 8.72 -21.28
N ASN A 55 3.50 7.89 -21.49
CA ASN A 55 4.42 8.06 -22.61
C ASN A 55 3.88 7.49 -23.93
N LEU A 56 3.30 8.39 -24.74
CA LEU A 56 2.76 8.08 -26.07
C LEU A 56 3.75 7.40 -27.01
N LYS A 57 5.06 7.64 -26.88
CA LYS A 57 6.07 7.00 -27.75
C LYS A 57 6.11 5.50 -27.52
N LYS A 58 5.90 5.04 -26.28
CA LYS A 58 5.88 3.62 -25.91
C LYS A 58 4.57 2.92 -26.32
N ARG A 59 3.51 3.70 -26.55
CA ARG A 59 2.20 3.22 -27.04
C ARG A 59 2.11 3.15 -28.57
N ARG A 60 3.20 3.41 -29.29
CA ARG A 60 3.25 3.47 -30.77
C ARG A 60 4.34 2.55 -31.30
N VAL A 61 4.01 1.75 -32.30
CA VAL A 61 4.93 0.82 -32.95
C VAL A 61 4.69 0.83 -34.45
N LYS A 62 5.71 1.22 -35.23
CA LYS A 62 5.65 1.16 -36.69
C LYS A 62 5.77 -0.29 -37.15
N LYS A 63 4.81 -0.78 -37.95
CA LYS A 63 4.84 -2.15 -38.49
C LYS A 63 5.99 -2.35 -39.48
N ALA A 64 6.41 -1.29 -40.17
CA ALA A 64 7.54 -1.28 -41.09
C ALA A 64 8.92 -1.39 -40.38
N ASN A 65 8.98 -1.28 -39.05
CA ASN A 65 10.23 -1.50 -38.33
C ASN A 65 10.66 -2.95 -38.53
N GLU A 66 11.79 -3.17 -39.20
CA GLU A 66 12.29 -4.51 -39.57
C GLU A 66 12.40 -5.46 -38.37
N THR A 67 12.85 -4.94 -37.22
CA THR A 67 13.00 -5.75 -36.01
C THR A 67 11.65 -6.17 -35.45
N PHE A 68 10.68 -5.25 -35.45
CA PHE A 68 9.32 -5.57 -35.03
C PHE A 68 8.63 -6.52 -36.03
N HIS A 69 8.74 -6.25 -37.33
CA HIS A 69 8.14 -7.06 -38.38
C HIS A 69 8.65 -8.50 -38.33
N ARG A 70 9.98 -8.68 -38.21
CA ARG A 70 10.60 -10.01 -38.13
C ARG A 70 10.14 -10.80 -36.90
N LYS A 71 10.05 -10.15 -35.73
CA LYS A 71 9.76 -10.86 -34.47
C LYS A 71 8.27 -11.05 -34.19
N VAL A 72 7.44 -10.11 -34.61
CA VAL A 72 6.01 -10.04 -34.23
C VAL A 72 5.13 -9.70 -35.42
N GLY A 73 5.50 -8.69 -36.21
CA GLY A 73 4.61 -8.11 -37.23
C GLY A 73 4.26 -9.03 -38.39
N ARG A 74 5.03 -10.10 -38.65
CA ARG A 74 4.67 -11.15 -39.62
C ARG A 74 3.69 -12.20 -39.07
N HIS A 75 3.52 -12.29 -37.75
CA HIS A 75 2.69 -13.29 -37.09
C HIS A 75 1.30 -12.72 -36.77
N GLY A 76 0.28 -13.17 -37.51
CA GLY A 76 -1.11 -12.72 -37.31
C GLY A 76 -1.60 -12.89 -35.87
N CYS A 77 -1.32 -14.02 -35.23
CA CYS A 77 -1.71 -14.29 -33.84
C CYS A 77 -1.12 -13.29 -32.84
N ALA A 78 0.12 -12.84 -33.06
CA ALA A 78 0.76 -11.87 -32.18
C ALA A 78 0.20 -10.45 -32.40
N LEU A 79 -0.16 -10.10 -33.64
CA LEU A 79 -0.88 -8.86 -33.95
C LEU A 79 -2.29 -8.88 -33.34
N ASP A 80 -3.00 -10.00 -33.42
CA ASP A 80 -4.33 -10.16 -32.83
C ASP A 80 -4.29 -10.09 -31.30
N PHE A 81 -3.22 -10.61 -30.69
CA PHE A 81 -2.96 -10.41 -29.27
C PHE A 81 -2.84 -8.91 -28.95
N LEU A 82 -1.98 -8.16 -29.66
CA LEU A 82 -1.81 -6.72 -29.45
C LEU A 82 -3.13 -5.94 -29.66
N ARG A 83 -3.94 -6.32 -30.65
CA ARG A 83 -5.27 -5.73 -30.85
C ARG A 83 -6.21 -6.01 -29.69
N ALA A 84 -6.21 -7.23 -29.16
CA ALA A 84 -7.00 -7.60 -27.98
C ALA A 84 -6.54 -6.88 -26.70
N VAL A 85 -5.26 -6.50 -26.62
CA VAL A 85 -4.73 -5.63 -25.54
C VAL A 85 -5.29 -4.20 -25.66
N GLY A 86 -5.53 -3.71 -26.88
CA GLY A 86 -6.05 -2.36 -27.13
C GLY A 86 -5.29 -1.56 -28.17
N PHE A 87 -4.31 -2.15 -28.86
CA PHE A 87 -3.69 -1.52 -30.02
C PHE A 87 -4.67 -1.46 -31.20
N GLN A 88 -4.62 -0.36 -31.94
CA GLN A 88 -5.41 -0.12 -33.13
C GLN A 88 -4.50 0.18 -34.30
N ASP A 89 -4.93 -0.24 -35.48
CA ASP A 89 -4.27 0.06 -36.74
C ASP A 89 -4.56 1.53 -37.10
N ALA A 90 -3.50 2.32 -37.28
CA ALA A 90 -3.55 3.73 -37.64
C ALA A 90 -2.66 3.98 -38.85
N ASP A 91 -2.96 5.08 -39.55
CA ASP A 91 -2.19 5.53 -40.70
C ASP A 91 -0.89 6.19 -40.22
N ASP A 92 0.21 5.93 -40.94
CA ASP A 92 1.49 6.57 -40.69
C ASP A 92 1.73 7.58 -41.82
N GLU A 93 1.62 8.88 -41.51
CA GLU A 93 1.79 9.95 -42.50
C GLU A 93 3.20 9.96 -43.11
N GLU A 94 4.17 9.32 -42.47
CA GLU A 94 5.55 9.20 -42.95
C GLU A 94 5.81 7.94 -43.81
N ALA A 95 4.85 7.01 -43.90
CA ALA A 95 5.03 5.75 -44.64
C ALA A 95 4.51 5.87 -46.08
N ALA A 96 5.30 5.40 -47.05
CA ALA A 96 4.96 5.46 -48.48
C ALA A 96 3.64 4.74 -48.84
N ASP A 97 3.28 3.68 -48.10
CA ASP A 97 2.03 2.91 -48.28
C ASP A 97 0.89 3.35 -47.33
N GLY A 98 1.15 4.33 -46.44
CA GLY A 98 0.22 5.17 -45.69
C GLY A 98 -0.79 4.51 -44.74
N LYS A 99 -1.50 3.45 -45.15
CA LYS A 99 -2.69 2.94 -44.46
C LYS A 99 -2.40 1.80 -43.50
N GLY A 100 -2.75 1.96 -42.24
CA GLY A 100 -2.61 0.92 -41.21
C GLY A 100 -1.17 0.48 -40.92
N ALA A 101 -0.18 1.31 -41.27
CA ALA A 101 1.25 1.01 -41.09
C ALA A 101 1.72 1.22 -39.63
N LEU A 102 0.92 1.87 -38.79
CA LEU A 102 1.22 2.14 -37.39
C LEU A 102 0.27 1.36 -36.47
N LEU A 103 0.82 0.67 -35.46
CA LEU A 103 0.05 0.21 -34.30
C LEU A 103 0.13 1.27 -33.22
N HIS A 104 -1.01 1.78 -32.80
CA HIS A 104 -1.10 2.79 -31.76
C HIS A 104 -2.15 2.37 -30.73
N MET A 105 -1.88 2.61 -29.46
CA MET A 105 -2.86 2.42 -28.40
C MET A 105 -3.37 3.80 -27.93
N PRO A 106 -4.63 4.16 -28.26
CA PRO A 106 -5.18 5.47 -27.90
C PRO A 106 -5.36 5.59 -26.40
N VAL A 107 -6.05 4.61 -25.81
CA VAL A 107 -6.38 4.57 -24.39
C VAL A 107 -5.60 3.44 -23.74
N ALA A 108 -4.75 3.77 -22.75
CA ALA A 108 -4.10 2.75 -21.94
C ALA A 108 -5.04 2.36 -20.79
N TYR A 109 -5.64 1.17 -20.91
CA TYR A 109 -6.46 0.59 -19.85
C TYR A 109 -5.60 -0.35 -18.99
N THR A 110 -5.23 0.11 -17.79
CA THR A 110 -4.25 -0.55 -16.91
C THR A 110 -4.63 -2.00 -16.62
N LEU A 111 -5.91 -2.26 -16.28
CA LEU A 111 -6.39 -3.61 -15.99
C LEU A 111 -6.19 -4.56 -17.16
N ARG A 112 -6.42 -4.08 -18.39
CA ARG A 112 -6.21 -4.87 -19.60
C ARG A 112 -4.76 -5.21 -19.84
N LEU A 113 -3.87 -4.26 -19.62
CA LEU A 113 -2.43 -4.46 -19.76
C LEU A 113 -1.90 -5.43 -18.70
N THR A 114 -2.41 -5.35 -17.47
CA THR A 114 -2.07 -6.31 -16.42
C THR A 114 -2.59 -7.71 -16.77
N ASP A 115 -3.85 -7.85 -17.23
CA ASP A 115 -4.42 -9.15 -17.63
C ASP A 115 -3.64 -9.75 -18.79
N ALA A 116 -3.29 -8.94 -19.79
CA ALA A 116 -2.48 -9.35 -20.92
C ALA A 116 -1.12 -9.91 -20.48
N HIS A 117 -0.45 -9.25 -19.52
CA HIS A 117 0.80 -9.77 -18.98
C HIS A 117 0.61 -11.12 -18.27
N HIS A 118 -0.44 -11.29 -17.45
CA HIS A 118 -0.69 -12.56 -16.75
C HIS A 118 -1.04 -13.69 -17.72
N ILE A 119 -1.85 -13.42 -18.74
CA ILE A 119 -2.22 -14.39 -19.77
C ILE A 119 -0.98 -14.80 -20.58
N LEU A 120 -0.14 -13.84 -20.99
CA LEU A 120 1.14 -14.14 -21.64
C LEU A 120 2.07 -14.93 -20.73
N ALA A 121 2.14 -14.59 -19.45
CA ALA A 121 2.97 -15.30 -18.47
C ALA A 121 2.52 -16.75 -18.33
N GLN A 122 1.22 -17.00 -18.32
CA GLN A 122 0.67 -18.35 -18.27
C GLN A 122 1.02 -19.16 -19.53
N ALA A 123 0.78 -18.58 -20.71
CA ALA A 123 1.13 -19.23 -21.98
C ALA A 123 2.66 -19.46 -22.12
N ALA A 124 3.48 -18.49 -21.73
CA ALA A 124 4.94 -18.63 -21.75
C ALA A 124 5.43 -19.76 -20.82
N LYS A 125 4.81 -19.93 -19.64
CA LYS A 125 5.11 -21.07 -18.75
C LYS A 125 4.77 -22.41 -19.38
N GLU A 126 3.65 -22.50 -20.11
CA GLU A 126 3.26 -23.70 -20.85
C GLU A 126 4.29 -24.07 -21.93
N ALA A 127 4.94 -23.08 -22.54
CA ALA A 127 6.04 -23.26 -23.48
C ALA A 127 7.44 -23.32 -22.84
N SER A 128 7.56 -23.36 -21.51
CA SER A 128 8.85 -23.30 -20.78
C SER A 128 9.73 -22.08 -21.12
N LEU A 129 9.12 -20.95 -21.49
CA LEU A 129 9.81 -19.72 -21.85
C LEU A 129 10.08 -18.84 -20.60
N PRO A 130 11.14 -18.01 -20.62
CA PRO A 130 11.43 -17.09 -19.53
C PRO A 130 10.34 -16.01 -19.41
N VAL A 131 9.74 -15.87 -18.22
CA VAL A 131 8.71 -14.89 -17.93
C VAL A 131 9.32 -13.69 -17.19
N PRO A 132 9.22 -12.47 -17.72
CA PRO A 132 9.68 -11.28 -17.01
C PRO A 132 8.77 -10.96 -15.81
N ALA A 133 9.36 -10.38 -14.77
CA ALA A 133 8.60 -9.89 -13.62
C ALA A 133 7.80 -8.63 -13.99
N MET A 134 6.62 -8.48 -13.38
CA MET A 134 5.80 -7.28 -13.53
C MET A 134 6.59 -6.02 -13.12
N PRO A 135 6.48 -4.90 -13.85
CA PRO A 135 7.16 -3.67 -13.47
C PRO A 135 6.54 -3.11 -12.18
N GLY A 136 7.37 -2.85 -11.17
CA GLY A 136 6.94 -2.50 -9.80
C GLY A 136 6.25 -1.14 -9.62
N SER A 137 5.88 -0.45 -10.70
CA SER A 137 5.31 0.91 -10.70
C SER A 137 3.78 0.93 -10.84
N SER A 138 3.16 -0.15 -11.33
CA SER A 138 1.71 -0.16 -11.60
C SER A 138 0.94 -0.80 -10.45
N PHE A 139 0.21 0.03 -9.70
CA PHE A 139 -0.86 -0.41 -8.81
C PHE A 139 -1.81 -1.32 -9.61
N ASN A 140 -1.87 -2.61 -9.24
CA ASN A 140 -2.84 -3.55 -9.79
C ASN A 140 -4.07 -3.56 -8.86
N PRO A 141 -5.19 -2.93 -9.24
CA PRO A 141 -6.40 -2.88 -8.41
C PRO A 141 -6.91 -4.28 -8.08
N CYS A 142 -6.74 -5.21 -9.02
CA CYS A 142 -7.13 -6.61 -8.86
C CYS A 142 -6.18 -7.39 -7.93
N ALA A 143 -4.89 -7.03 -7.83
CA ALA A 143 -4.01 -7.65 -6.83
C ALA A 143 -4.46 -7.31 -5.40
N SER A 144 -4.97 -6.09 -5.18
CA SER A 144 -5.57 -5.70 -3.90
C SER A 144 -6.92 -6.39 -3.65
N MET A 145 -7.75 -6.57 -4.68
CA MET A 145 -8.99 -7.36 -4.57
C MET A 145 -8.74 -8.85 -4.32
N VAL A 146 -7.75 -9.46 -4.96
CA VAL A 146 -7.35 -10.84 -4.69
C VAL A 146 -6.86 -10.97 -3.25
N GLN A 147 -6.08 -10.02 -2.73
CA GLN A 147 -5.70 -10.01 -1.31
C GLN A 147 -6.90 -9.88 -0.34
N ALA A 148 -7.98 -9.20 -0.75
CA ALA A 148 -9.20 -9.10 0.05
C ALA A 148 -10.07 -10.37 0.02
N VAL A 149 -10.07 -11.11 -1.11
CA VAL A 149 -10.89 -12.32 -1.31
C VAL A 149 -10.14 -13.62 -0.93
N ASP A 150 -8.79 -13.60 -0.90
CA ASP A 150 -7.93 -14.71 -0.45
C ASP A 150 -7.85 -14.88 1.08
N THR A 151 -8.76 -14.29 1.84
CA THR A 151 -9.00 -14.70 3.25
C THR A 151 -9.49 -16.15 3.35
N THR A 152 -9.88 -16.79 2.23
CA THR A 152 -10.25 -18.21 2.17
C THR A 152 -9.15 -19.13 1.65
N ARG A 153 -8.07 -18.61 1.05
CA ARG A 153 -7.02 -19.43 0.39
C ARG A 153 -5.59 -18.96 0.57
N SER A 154 -5.33 -18.08 1.55
CA SER A 154 -3.96 -17.77 1.98
C SER A 154 -3.19 -19.06 2.31
N ALA A 155 -2.11 -19.30 1.55
CA ALA A 155 -1.06 -20.24 1.91
C ALA A 155 -0.79 -20.05 3.41
N LYS A 156 -1.06 -21.11 4.20
CA LYS A 156 -0.99 -21.05 5.65
C LYS A 156 0.32 -20.36 6.03
N ALA A 157 0.24 -19.13 6.57
CA ALA A 157 1.30 -18.64 7.44
C ALA A 157 1.62 -19.81 8.39
N PRO A 158 2.90 -20.21 8.53
CA PRO A 158 3.27 -21.44 9.23
C PRO A 158 2.51 -21.48 10.55
N ASP A 159 1.85 -22.59 10.87
CA ASP A 159 0.85 -22.66 11.96
C ASP A 159 1.43 -22.13 13.31
N ALA A 160 2.75 -22.19 13.48
CA ALA A 160 3.50 -21.53 14.54
C ALA A 160 3.25 -20.01 14.65
N TRP A 161 3.25 -19.25 13.55
CA TRP A 161 3.03 -17.80 13.54
C TRP A 161 1.59 -17.42 13.86
N LYS A 162 0.61 -18.22 13.41
CA LYS A 162 -0.80 -18.04 13.78
C LYS A 162 -0.99 -18.27 15.28
N SER A 163 -0.42 -19.36 15.80
CA SER A 163 -0.46 -19.65 17.24
C SER A 163 0.18 -18.54 18.08
N GLN A 164 1.29 -17.97 17.63
CA GLN A 164 1.97 -16.87 18.32
C GLN A 164 1.15 -15.57 18.30
N ALA A 165 0.48 -15.26 17.20
CA ALA A 165 -0.39 -14.10 17.09
C ALA A 165 -1.63 -14.25 17.99
N ASP A 166 -2.22 -15.44 18.02
CA ASP A 166 -3.39 -15.72 18.86
C ASP A 166 -3.03 -15.70 20.35
N THR A 167 -1.88 -16.26 20.75
CA THR A 167 -1.39 -16.14 22.13
C THR A 167 -1.17 -14.69 22.55
N LEU A 168 -0.62 -13.85 21.65
CA LEU A 168 -0.41 -12.43 21.93
C LEU A 168 -1.74 -11.67 22.12
N ARG A 169 -2.76 -12.01 21.34
CA ARG A 169 -4.09 -11.40 21.48
C ARG A 169 -4.76 -11.80 22.78
N ASP A 170 -4.62 -13.06 23.18
CA ASP A 170 -5.14 -13.55 24.45
C ASP A 170 -4.43 -12.89 25.65
N GLU A 171 -3.12 -12.68 25.56
CA GLU A 171 -2.35 -11.94 26.57
C GLU A 171 -2.79 -10.48 26.69
N VAL A 172 -2.99 -9.78 25.57
CA VAL A 172 -3.52 -8.40 25.57
C VAL A 172 -4.90 -8.36 26.23
N ARG A 173 -5.80 -9.27 25.82
CA ARG A 173 -7.16 -9.33 26.35
C ARG A 173 -7.19 -9.66 27.85
N LYS A 174 -6.28 -10.53 28.30
CA LYS A 174 -6.11 -10.85 29.73
C LYS A 174 -5.65 -9.63 30.50
N ARG A 175 -4.64 -8.90 30.00
CA ARG A 175 -4.09 -7.72 30.69
C ARG A 175 -5.08 -6.55 30.73
N GLU A 176 -5.84 -6.34 29.66
CA GLU A 176 -6.92 -5.34 29.65
C GLU A 176 -8.00 -5.67 30.68
N ARG A 177 -8.34 -6.96 30.83
CA ARG A 177 -9.29 -7.40 31.86
C ARG A 177 -8.74 -7.19 33.26
N GLU A 178 -7.50 -7.59 33.54
CA GLU A 178 -6.86 -7.38 34.84
C GLU A 178 -6.81 -5.90 35.22
N LEU A 179 -6.42 -5.02 34.29
CA LEU A 179 -6.37 -3.57 34.55
C LEU A 179 -7.77 -3.00 34.80
N ARG A 180 -8.77 -3.49 34.06
CA ARG A 180 -10.16 -3.10 34.25
C ARG A 180 -10.70 -3.57 35.60
N GLU A 181 -10.44 -4.81 35.98
CA GLU A 181 -10.79 -5.36 37.29
C GLU A 181 -10.06 -4.61 38.41
N GLU A 182 -8.81 -4.22 38.23
CA GLU A 182 -8.05 -3.39 39.18
C GLU A 182 -8.68 -2.00 39.37
N VAL A 183 -9.20 -1.40 38.30
CA VAL A 183 -9.91 -0.11 38.36
C VAL A 183 -11.31 -0.27 38.97
N GLU A 184 -12.05 -1.32 38.61
CA GLU A 184 -13.42 -1.57 39.11
C GLU A 184 -13.43 -2.04 40.57
N SER A 185 -12.40 -2.77 41.01
CA SER A 185 -12.22 -3.22 42.41
C SER A 185 -11.51 -2.20 43.30
N ALA A 186 -10.98 -1.12 42.71
CA ALA A 186 -10.33 -0.08 43.49
C ALA A 186 -11.33 0.56 44.47
N PRO A 187 -10.97 0.71 45.75
CA PRO A 187 -11.84 1.40 46.70
C PRO A 187 -12.08 2.82 46.22
N ALA A 188 -13.30 3.32 46.40
CA ALA A 188 -13.64 4.70 46.09
C ALA A 188 -12.62 5.63 46.77
N VAL A 189 -11.84 6.36 45.96
CA VAL A 189 -10.83 7.29 46.46
C VAL A 189 -11.57 8.37 47.23
N ALA A 190 -11.40 8.39 48.56
CA ALA A 190 -11.93 9.45 49.40
C ALA A 190 -11.26 10.76 48.95
N LEU A 191 -11.99 11.54 48.16
CA LEU A 191 -11.58 12.88 47.81
C LEU A 191 -11.57 13.66 49.13
N HIS A 192 -10.38 13.92 49.65
CA HIS A 192 -10.16 14.86 50.74
C HIS A 192 -9.76 16.20 50.10
N PRO A 193 -10.72 17.01 49.61
CA PRO A 193 -10.39 18.32 49.08
C PRO A 193 -9.80 19.15 50.22
N ALA A 194 -8.50 19.39 50.17
CA ALA A 194 -7.82 20.32 51.05
C ALA A 194 -7.85 21.71 50.39
N ALA A 195 -8.68 22.59 50.92
CA ALA A 195 -8.65 24.01 50.55
C ALA A 195 -7.51 24.68 51.30
N PHE A 196 -6.43 25.02 50.59
CA PHE A 196 -5.35 25.81 51.16
C PHE A 196 -5.68 27.28 51.00
N TRP A 197 -5.89 27.97 52.12
CA TRP A 197 -5.93 29.42 52.14
C TRP A 197 -4.51 29.94 52.08
N LEU A 198 -4.21 30.80 51.10
CA LEU A 198 -2.97 31.57 51.06
C LEU A 198 -3.02 32.68 52.13
N SER A 199 -3.04 32.30 53.40
CA SER A 199 -2.91 33.23 54.53
C SER A 199 -1.49 33.28 55.11
N ALA A 200 -0.52 32.63 54.46
CA ALA A 200 0.87 32.60 54.92
C ALA A 200 1.83 33.09 53.82
N GLY A 201 1.77 34.39 53.51
CA GLY A 201 2.91 35.21 53.07
C GLY A 201 3.69 34.82 51.81
N ARG A 202 3.35 33.74 51.09
CA ARG A 202 3.93 33.42 49.79
C ARG A 202 3.14 34.14 48.71
N ARG A 203 3.87 34.87 47.87
CA ARG A 203 3.31 35.54 46.69
C ARG A 203 2.69 34.49 45.78
N LEU A 204 1.45 34.73 45.33
CA LEU A 204 0.69 33.81 44.47
C LEU A 204 1.51 33.43 43.23
N GLU A 205 2.35 34.35 42.75
CA GLU A 205 3.24 34.20 41.60
C GLU A 205 4.38 33.18 41.82
N GLU A 206 4.81 32.94 43.06
CA GLU A 206 5.85 31.95 43.36
C GLU A 206 5.29 30.53 43.41
N VAL A 207 4.08 30.38 43.94
CA VAL A 207 3.37 29.09 43.99
C VAL A 207 2.93 28.64 42.60
N ILE A 208 2.48 29.59 41.77
CA ILE A 208 2.17 29.34 40.34
C ILE A 208 3.44 28.91 39.60
N ARG A 209 4.57 29.60 39.78
CA ARG A 209 5.83 29.28 39.10
C ARG A 209 6.43 27.94 39.51
N GLU A 210 6.39 27.57 40.80
CA GLU A 210 6.81 26.23 41.25
C GLU A 210 5.89 25.13 40.73
N ALA A 211 4.58 25.38 40.64
CA ALA A 211 3.61 24.43 40.12
C ALA A 211 3.71 24.25 38.60
N GLU A 212 3.91 25.34 37.85
CA GLU A 212 4.18 25.32 36.41
C GLU A 212 5.52 24.63 36.13
N ALA A 213 6.58 24.89 36.91
CA ALA A 213 7.85 24.19 36.74
C ALA A 213 7.75 22.68 37.02
N ALA A 214 6.95 22.25 37.99
CA ALA A 214 6.71 20.84 38.27
C ALA A 214 5.82 20.17 37.21
N ALA A 215 4.76 20.84 36.74
CA ALA A 215 3.89 20.36 35.69
C ALA A 215 4.61 20.29 34.33
N GLU A 216 5.37 21.33 33.98
CA GLU A 216 6.21 21.34 32.78
C GLU A 216 7.31 20.28 32.85
N ALA A 217 7.83 19.93 34.03
CA ALA A 217 8.82 18.87 34.16
C ALA A 217 8.21 17.47 33.91
N GLU A 218 7.00 17.20 34.40
CA GLU A 218 6.28 15.94 34.12
C GLU A 218 5.75 15.88 32.68
N GLU A 219 5.20 16.98 32.16
CA GLU A 219 4.69 17.08 30.79
C GLU A 219 5.85 17.01 29.77
N LYS A 220 6.95 17.74 29.98
CA LYS A 220 8.14 17.61 29.13
C LYS A 220 8.79 16.24 29.25
N ALA A 221 8.64 15.51 30.36
CA ALA A 221 9.11 14.14 30.46
C ALA A 221 8.23 13.16 29.65
N ALA A 222 6.91 13.35 29.67
CA ALA A 222 5.96 12.58 28.86
C ALA A 222 6.09 12.90 27.36
N ASP A 223 6.21 14.17 26.99
CA ASP A 223 6.37 14.63 25.60
C ASP A 223 7.76 14.28 25.04
N ASN A 224 8.84 14.42 25.82
CA ASN A 224 10.14 13.92 25.38
C ASN A 224 10.14 12.40 25.22
N HIS A 225 9.31 11.67 25.96
CA HIS A 225 9.19 10.22 25.80
C HIS A 225 8.45 9.86 24.51
N LEU A 226 7.33 10.53 24.21
CA LEU A 226 6.59 10.36 22.95
C LEU A 226 7.49 10.71 21.74
N LEU A 227 8.23 11.81 21.83
CA LEU A 227 9.17 12.25 20.80
C LEU A 227 10.33 11.27 20.64
N LYS A 228 10.87 10.71 21.73
CA LYS A 228 11.90 9.66 21.66
C LYS A 228 11.38 8.38 21.00
N GLU A 229 10.14 7.97 21.25
CA GLU A 229 9.52 6.81 20.59
C GLU A 229 9.27 7.06 19.10
N GLN A 230 8.82 8.26 18.73
CA GLN A 230 8.65 8.66 17.33
C GLN A 230 9.99 8.74 16.60
N VAL A 231 11.03 9.29 17.25
CA VAL A 231 12.40 9.36 16.70
C VAL A 231 13.03 7.96 16.60
N ALA A 232 12.76 7.06 17.55
CA ALA A 232 13.20 5.67 17.46
C ALA A 232 12.52 4.92 16.32
N SER A 233 11.21 5.10 16.13
CA SER A 233 10.47 4.56 14.97
C SER A 233 11.00 5.14 13.65
N ALA A 234 11.24 6.45 13.58
CA ALA A 234 11.78 7.09 12.38
C ALA A 234 13.22 6.62 12.08
N LYS A 235 14.07 6.46 13.10
CA LYS A 235 15.43 5.92 12.94
C LYS A 235 15.43 4.47 12.43
N MET A 236 14.50 3.63 12.91
CA MET A 236 14.35 2.25 12.44
C MET A 236 13.80 2.16 11.01
N ALA A 237 12.97 3.12 10.59
CA ALA A 237 12.49 3.23 9.21
C ALA A 237 13.60 3.69 8.24
N ILE A 238 14.50 4.59 8.70
CA ILE A 238 15.62 5.11 7.90
C ILE A 238 16.77 4.11 7.78
N SER A 239 17.02 3.28 8.80
CA SER A 239 18.14 2.32 8.81
C SER A 239 17.88 1.02 8.03
N GLY A 240 16.70 0.86 7.39
CA GLY A 240 16.37 -0.32 6.58
C GLY A 240 16.27 -1.64 7.36
N GLY A 241 16.34 -1.60 8.70
CA GLY A 241 16.37 -2.77 9.59
C GLY A 241 15.09 -3.00 10.40
N GLY A 242 13.98 -2.34 10.04
CA GLY A 242 12.70 -2.47 10.75
C GLY A 242 12.08 -3.85 10.57
N THR A 243 12.35 -4.76 11.51
CA THR A 243 11.55 -5.99 11.63
C THR A 243 10.13 -5.57 11.96
N PHE A 244 9.14 -6.02 11.17
CA PHE A 244 7.73 -5.69 11.38
C PHE A 244 7.29 -6.09 12.79
N GLU A 245 7.11 -5.10 13.68
CA GLU A 245 6.54 -5.30 15.00
C GLU A 245 5.02 -5.23 14.92
N SER A 246 4.36 -6.35 15.24
CA SER A 246 2.89 -6.42 15.30
C SER A 246 2.33 -5.35 16.25
N ALA A 247 1.25 -4.70 15.83
CA ALA A 247 0.52 -3.72 16.64
C ALA A 247 0.14 -4.28 18.02
N ASP A 248 -0.14 -5.58 18.11
CA ASP A 248 -0.49 -6.28 19.35
C ASP A 248 0.67 -6.28 20.36
N LYS A 249 1.92 -6.41 19.89
CA LYS A 249 3.11 -6.33 20.77
C LYS A 249 3.30 -4.93 21.34
N LYS A 250 3.09 -3.89 20.52
CA LYS A 250 3.17 -2.49 20.95
C LYS A 250 2.08 -2.18 21.98
N ARG A 251 0.86 -2.67 21.74
CA ARG A 251 -0.26 -2.51 22.67
C ARG A 251 -0.03 -3.22 23.99
N LEU A 252 0.54 -4.43 23.98
CA LEU A 252 0.91 -5.14 25.20
C LEU A 252 1.95 -4.36 26.02
N GLN A 253 2.98 -3.80 25.37
CA GLN A 253 3.98 -2.97 26.04
C GLN A 253 3.37 -1.70 26.66
N GLN A 254 2.43 -1.06 25.98
CA GLN A 254 1.69 0.09 26.53
C GLN A 254 0.87 -0.32 27.77
N LEU A 255 0.15 -1.45 27.70
CA LEU A 255 -0.65 -1.97 28.82
C LEU A 255 0.20 -2.44 30.00
N GLN A 256 1.42 -2.93 29.76
CA GLN A 256 2.39 -3.26 30.82
C GLN A 256 2.92 -2.01 31.53
N ARG A 257 3.03 -0.89 30.81
CA ARG A 257 3.48 0.39 31.37
C ARG A 257 2.35 1.19 32.02
N ALA A 258 1.10 0.94 31.63
CA ALA A 258 -0.07 1.57 32.22
C ALA A 258 -0.21 1.16 33.70
N LYS A 259 -0.22 2.15 34.58
CA LYS A 259 -0.41 1.97 36.03
C LYS A 259 -1.79 2.47 36.43
N ALA A 260 -2.48 1.72 37.27
CA ALA A 260 -3.69 2.21 37.93
C ALA A 260 -3.27 3.22 39.02
N TYR A 261 -3.60 4.49 38.84
CA TYR A 261 -3.31 5.54 39.82
C TYR A 261 -4.37 5.53 40.92
N LYS A 262 -3.93 5.39 42.18
CA LYS A 262 -4.82 5.32 43.36
C LYS A 262 -5.19 6.68 43.95
N SER A 263 -4.62 7.77 43.43
CA SER A 263 -4.87 9.14 43.88
C SER A 263 -4.86 10.08 42.69
N CYS A 264 -5.85 10.98 42.63
CA CYS A 264 -5.94 12.06 41.65
C CYS A 264 -6.00 13.38 42.41
N VAL A 265 -5.06 14.28 42.14
CA VAL A 265 -5.00 15.61 42.77
C VAL A 265 -5.53 16.64 41.78
N LEU A 266 -6.76 17.09 41.99
CA LEU A 266 -7.35 18.23 41.28
C LEU A 266 -7.04 19.52 42.04
N ARG A 267 -6.26 20.42 41.43
CA ARG A 267 -6.00 21.76 41.96
C ARG A 267 -6.92 22.77 41.28
N ILE A 268 -7.83 23.35 42.03
CA ILE A 268 -8.75 24.39 41.54
C ILE A 268 -8.22 25.73 42.03
N VAL A 269 -7.80 26.60 41.12
CA VAL A 269 -7.36 27.97 41.41
C VAL A 269 -8.56 28.90 41.18
N CYS A 270 -9.13 29.45 42.25
CA CYS A 270 -10.18 30.46 42.16
C CYS A 270 -9.53 31.85 42.20
N PRO A 271 -9.60 32.66 41.12
CA PRO A 271 -8.92 33.96 41.07
C PRO A 271 -9.57 35.02 41.95
N ASP A 272 -10.87 34.90 42.22
CA ASP A 272 -11.63 35.88 42.98
C ASP A 272 -12.71 35.16 43.79
N LYS A 273 -12.66 35.31 45.13
CA LYS A 273 -13.81 35.65 45.99
C LYS A 273 -13.45 35.52 47.48
N SER A 274 -13.58 36.65 48.16
CA SER A 274 -13.77 36.77 49.60
C SER A 274 -14.99 35.96 50.06
N VAL A 275 -14.82 35.17 51.12
CA VAL A 275 -15.95 34.63 51.89
C VAL A 275 -16.39 35.72 52.85
N LEU A 276 -17.58 36.28 52.60
CA LEU A 276 -18.39 37.00 53.58
C LEU A 276 -19.73 36.28 53.68
N GLN A 277 -19.78 35.21 54.48
CA GLN A 277 -20.50 35.11 55.76
C GLN A 277 -20.39 33.68 56.29
#